data_AF-A0A2V5PEA1-F1
#
_entry.id   AF-A0A2V5PEA1-F1
#
_cell.length_a   1.000
_cell.length_b   1.000
_cell.length_c   1.000
_cell.angle_alpha   90.00
_cell.angle_beta   90.00
_cell.angle_gamma   90.00
#
_symmetry.space_group_name_H-M   'P 1'
#
loop_
_entity.id
_entity.type
_entity.pdbx_description
1 polymer ?
#
loop_
_entity_poly.entity_id
_entity_poly.type
_entity_poly.pdbx_seq_one_letter_code
_entity_poly.pdbx_strand_id
1 'polypeptide(L)'
;MALVFFDSDVCAPVRAAVEISLALRNGKGVTVRMGLHTGLVYRVPDINGAENVSGAGINFAQRVMDCGDAGHILMSQVHASFLCEFDAIRPHLHDLGEAQVKHGVRIRLVNYFDGKAGQPNRPKKIDESERKSVEAVAGKTRPFCTGAKVVLIYKRNVEPDAALLHELESELTKCGCQVFVDRHLQVGLDWAKEIERALRDADAVIPLLSPMAVTSEMLAFEMEVANNAAQHQGGRPRILPVRVNWEGPLPNTLTTILDPIQYTLWRGAGDTANVVAELATALAAQPQPVNRAVSRAVEPPGGAVPLDSQYYIERPTDAELHAAIERHDSIVLIEGARQMGKTSLLSRGLQRARKNGARVACTDFQTLNVSDLTSLESFFITLGTALANQLDLEKFPEDVWRAKSGPNQNFENYVRREVLRSLQRPLVWALDEVDRLFTCPFGSEVFGLFRSWHNARALDPESPWSGLTQIISYATEAHLFITDLNQSPFNVGTRVRLRDFDTVEVRQLNYRYGQPLRPSDFERFMRLLGGQPYLVRRALHDMVMREIKLDELERTAPNEDGPFADHLKRFLVLLSGNDAALNLLRDLLAGKPPTDGKLFFRLRAAGLLRGETPSNAAFRCDLYARYLRGHLA
;
A
#
# COMPACT_ATOMS: atom_id res chain seq x y z
N MET A 1 -23.96 -8.00 -27.44
CA MET A 1 -25.11 -7.54 -26.64
C MET A 1 -24.94 -8.12 -25.25
N ALA A 2 -25.10 -7.30 -24.20
CA ALA A 2 -25.04 -7.76 -22.82
C ALA A 2 -26.43 -7.57 -22.18
N LEU A 3 -26.90 -8.59 -21.47
CA LEU A 3 -28.09 -8.51 -20.62
C LEU A 3 -27.61 -8.58 -19.17
N VAL A 4 -28.04 -7.62 -18.34
CA VAL A 4 -27.59 -7.50 -16.96
C VAL A 4 -28.81 -7.51 -16.05
N PHE A 5 -28.77 -8.39 -15.07
CA PHE A 5 -29.82 -8.59 -14.07
C PHE A 5 -29.29 -8.04 -12.75
N PHE A 6 -29.96 -7.02 -12.21
CA PHE A 6 -29.57 -6.34 -10.96
C PHE A 6 -30.41 -6.79 -9.75
N ASP A 7 -31.36 -7.70 -9.97
CA ASP A 7 -32.22 -8.26 -8.92
C ASP A 7 -31.52 -9.42 -8.20
N SER A 8 -32.13 -9.87 -7.10
CA SER A 8 -31.63 -11.02 -6.33
C SER A 8 -32.01 -12.38 -6.92
N ASP A 9 -32.65 -12.42 -8.11
CA ASP A 9 -33.06 -13.66 -8.75
C ASP A 9 -31.92 -14.24 -9.60
N VAL A 10 -31.09 -15.05 -8.96
CA VAL A 10 -29.93 -15.70 -9.60
C VAL A 10 -30.30 -16.63 -10.76
N CYS A 11 -31.56 -17.04 -10.88
CA CYS A 11 -32.05 -17.89 -11.97
C CYS A 11 -32.55 -17.06 -13.17
N ALA A 12 -32.77 -15.75 -13.03
CA ALA A 12 -33.22 -14.89 -14.13
C ALA A 12 -32.31 -14.93 -15.36
N PRO A 13 -30.96 -14.93 -15.25
CA PRO A 13 -30.08 -14.98 -16.41
C PRO A 13 -30.20 -16.27 -17.23
N VAL A 14 -30.34 -17.43 -16.57
CA VAL A 14 -30.47 -18.71 -17.27
C VAL A 14 -31.86 -18.87 -17.89
N ARG A 15 -32.93 -18.40 -17.23
CA ARG A 15 -34.28 -18.39 -17.81
C ARG A 15 -34.35 -17.50 -19.04
N ALA A 16 -33.77 -16.30 -18.98
CA ALA A 16 -33.68 -15.41 -20.12
C ALA A 16 -32.89 -16.05 -21.29
N ALA A 17 -31.77 -16.72 -21.00
CA ALA A 17 -31.01 -17.43 -22.03
C ALA A 17 -31.83 -18.56 -22.69
N VAL A 18 -32.62 -19.30 -21.92
CA VAL A 18 -33.52 -20.34 -22.44
C VAL A 18 -34.61 -19.74 -23.32
N GLU A 19 -35.29 -18.69 -22.87
CA GLU A 19 -36.35 -18.01 -23.64
C GLU A 19 -35.81 -17.45 -24.95
N ILE A 20 -34.63 -16.82 -24.94
CA ILE A 20 -33.95 -16.32 -26.14
C ILE A 20 -33.62 -17.49 -27.08
N SER A 21 -33.09 -18.60 -26.55
CA SER A 21 -32.76 -19.79 -27.35
C SER A 21 -34.00 -20.37 -28.04
N LEU A 22 -35.14 -20.46 -27.34
CA LEU A 22 -36.39 -20.97 -27.88
C LEU A 22 -37.02 -20.03 -28.90
N ALA A 23 -37.05 -18.73 -28.62
CA ALA A 23 -37.60 -17.72 -29.53
C ALA A 23 -36.84 -17.68 -30.87
N LEU A 24 -35.51 -17.82 -30.83
CA LEU A 24 -34.66 -17.80 -32.02
C LEU A 24 -34.69 -19.12 -32.83
N ARG A 25 -35.00 -20.26 -32.20
CA ARG A 25 -35.26 -21.51 -32.93
C ARG A 25 -36.53 -21.43 -33.78
N ASN A 26 -37.53 -20.66 -33.34
CA ASN A 26 -38.83 -20.52 -34.01
C ASN A 26 -38.89 -19.41 -35.07
N GLY A 27 -37.79 -18.68 -35.34
CA GLY A 27 -37.80 -17.58 -36.30
C GLY A 27 -36.45 -17.22 -36.93
N LYS A 28 -36.48 -16.93 -38.25
CA LYS A 28 -35.49 -16.19 -39.06
C LYS A 28 -34.02 -16.67 -39.09
N GLY A 29 -33.68 -17.84 -38.56
CA GLY A 29 -32.39 -18.51 -38.83
C GLY A 29 -31.15 -17.90 -38.16
N VAL A 30 -31.32 -17.12 -37.08
CA VAL A 30 -30.20 -16.53 -36.32
C VAL A 30 -29.87 -17.41 -35.12
N THR A 31 -28.63 -17.88 -35.03
CA THR A 31 -28.13 -18.66 -33.88
C THR A 31 -27.20 -17.82 -33.02
N VAL A 32 -27.47 -17.76 -31.71
CA VAL A 32 -26.62 -17.06 -30.74
C VAL A 32 -25.87 -18.04 -29.85
N ARG A 33 -24.70 -17.63 -29.35
CA ARG A 33 -23.98 -18.30 -28.26
C ARG A 33 -24.02 -17.39 -27.05
N MET A 34 -24.22 -17.94 -25.86
CA MET A 34 -24.44 -17.17 -24.64
C MET A 34 -23.49 -17.63 -23.54
N GLY A 35 -22.92 -16.68 -22.81
CA GLY A 35 -22.07 -16.90 -21.66
C GLY A 35 -22.64 -16.20 -20.43
N LEU A 36 -22.79 -16.93 -19.34
CA LEU A 36 -23.38 -16.46 -18.08
C LEU A 36 -22.33 -16.42 -16.97
N HIS A 37 -22.33 -15.35 -16.20
CA HIS A 37 -21.46 -15.19 -15.04
C HIS A 37 -22.10 -14.27 -13.99
N THR A 38 -21.97 -14.63 -12.71
CA THR A 38 -22.30 -13.74 -11.58
C THR A 38 -21.02 -13.04 -11.13
N GLY A 39 -20.98 -11.72 -11.24
CA GLY A 39 -19.84 -10.92 -10.81
C GLY A 39 -20.17 -9.43 -10.78
N LEU A 40 -19.20 -8.62 -10.37
CA LEU A 40 -19.37 -7.17 -10.23
C LEU A 40 -19.72 -6.51 -11.57
N VAL A 41 -20.90 -5.86 -11.62
CA VAL A 41 -21.41 -5.09 -12.76
C VAL A 41 -22.15 -3.85 -12.23
N TYR A 42 -21.99 -2.71 -12.91
CA TYR A 42 -22.58 -1.43 -12.51
C TYR A 42 -23.03 -0.65 -13.75
N ARG A 43 -24.03 0.21 -13.58
CA ARG A 43 -24.53 1.10 -14.65
C ARG A 43 -23.57 2.29 -14.81
N VAL A 44 -23.25 2.61 -16.05
CA VAL A 44 -22.43 3.77 -16.41
C VAL A 44 -23.08 4.43 -17.62
N PRO A 45 -23.32 5.75 -17.63
CA PRO A 45 -23.72 6.44 -18.85
C PRO A 45 -22.60 6.34 -19.89
N ASP A 46 -22.94 6.00 -21.12
CA ASP A 46 -21.99 6.00 -22.23
C ASP A 46 -21.64 7.43 -22.67
N ILE A 47 -20.72 7.56 -23.63
CA ILE A 47 -20.24 8.85 -24.15
C ILE A 47 -21.35 9.70 -24.79
N ASN A 48 -22.51 9.09 -25.10
CA ASN A 48 -23.68 9.75 -25.65
C ASN A 48 -24.78 9.99 -24.58
N GLY A 49 -24.51 9.69 -23.31
CA GLY A 49 -25.43 9.86 -22.19
C GLY A 49 -26.49 8.75 -22.06
N ALA A 50 -26.41 7.67 -22.83
CA ALA A 50 -27.32 6.52 -22.72
C ALA A 50 -26.87 5.57 -21.60
N GLU A 51 -27.83 4.95 -20.89
CA GLU A 51 -27.47 3.97 -19.86
C GLU A 51 -26.76 2.75 -20.46
N ASN A 52 -25.53 2.51 -20.01
CA ASN A 52 -24.71 1.37 -20.37
C ASN A 52 -24.27 0.63 -19.11
N VAL A 53 -23.61 -0.53 -19.28
CA VAL A 53 -23.19 -1.41 -18.19
C VAL A 53 -21.71 -1.72 -18.31
N SER A 54 -21.00 -1.63 -17.20
CA SER A 54 -19.56 -1.92 -17.12
C SER A 54 -19.24 -2.76 -15.89
N GLY A 55 -18.12 -3.47 -15.91
CA GLY A 55 -17.66 -4.27 -14.78
C GLY A 55 -16.97 -5.56 -15.19
N ALA A 56 -16.15 -6.09 -14.27
CA ALA A 56 -15.39 -7.32 -14.49
C ALA A 56 -16.29 -8.53 -14.80
N GLY A 57 -17.54 -8.52 -14.30
CA GLY A 57 -18.50 -9.59 -14.58
C GLY A 57 -18.86 -9.72 -16.06
N ILE A 58 -18.95 -8.62 -16.80
CA ILE A 58 -19.25 -8.61 -18.24
C ILE A 58 -18.10 -9.22 -19.04
N ASN A 59 -16.87 -8.82 -18.70
CA ASN A 59 -15.66 -9.34 -19.35
C ASN A 59 -15.51 -10.84 -19.11
N PHE A 60 -15.84 -11.32 -17.91
CA PHE A 60 -15.79 -12.75 -17.60
C PHE A 60 -16.91 -13.53 -18.30
N ALA A 61 -18.14 -13.00 -18.34
CA ALA A 61 -19.25 -13.58 -19.10
C ALA A 61 -18.91 -13.68 -20.60
N GLN A 62 -18.22 -12.68 -21.15
CA GLN A 62 -17.74 -12.71 -22.53
C GLN A 62 -16.68 -13.80 -22.74
N ARG A 63 -15.73 -13.98 -21.80
CA ARG A 63 -14.73 -15.07 -21.88
C ARG A 63 -15.40 -16.44 -21.85
N VAL A 64 -16.41 -16.63 -21.01
CA VAL A 64 -17.24 -17.85 -20.97
C VAL A 64 -17.98 -18.04 -22.30
N MET A 65 -18.58 -16.99 -22.86
CA MET A 65 -19.28 -17.02 -24.15
C MET A 65 -18.35 -17.41 -25.31
N ASP A 66 -17.09 -16.97 -25.29
CA ASP A 66 -16.14 -17.22 -26.37
C ASP A 66 -15.72 -18.68 -26.50
N CYS A 67 -15.84 -19.45 -25.40
CA CYS A 67 -15.66 -20.89 -25.38
C CYS A 67 -16.79 -21.65 -26.09
N GLY A 68 -17.96 -21.02 -26.24
CA GLY A 68 -19.12 -21.65 -26.87
C GLY A 68 -19.08 -21.61 -28.39
N ASP A 69 -19.74 -22.61 -28.98
CA ASP A 69 -20.18 -22.56 -30.38
C ASP A 69 -21.62 -22.04 -30.46
N ALA A 70 -22.09 -21.74 -31.68
CA ALA A 70 -23.46 -21.29 -31.90
C ALA A 70 -24.50 -22.24 -31.26
N GLY A 71 -25.44 -21.66 -30.51
CA GLY A 71 -26.49 -22.38 -29.78
C GLY A 71 -26.12 -22.80 -28.34
N HIS A 72 -24.86 -22.67 -27.91
CA HIS A 72 -24.49 -23.01 -26.53
C HIS A 72 -24.94 -21.95 -25.52
N ILE A 73 -25.28 -22.45 -24.33
CA ILE A 73 -25.48 -21.64 -23.12
C ILE A 73 -24.42 -22.14 -22.12
N LEU A 74 -23.32 -21.39 -22.01
CA LEU A 74 -22.22 -21.72 -21.10
C LEU A 74 -22.25 -20.80 -19.89
N MET A 75 -21.73 -21.29 -18.77
CA MET A 75 -21.59 -20.50 -17.56
C MET A 75 -20.28 -20.79 -16.81
N SER A 76 -19.81 -19.79 -16.07
CA SER A 76 -18.69 -19.99 -15.14
C SER A 76 -19.09 -20.93 -14.00
N GLN A 77 -18.11 -21.65 -13.42
CA GLN A 77 -18.32 -22.44 -12.20
C GLN A 77 -19.00 -21.65 -11.07
N VAL A 78 -18.63 -20.37 -10.90
CA VAL A 78 -19.20 -19.48 -9.87
C VAL A 78 -20.70 -19.27 -10.08
N HIS A 79 -21.16 -19.10 -11.31
CA HIS A 79 -22.58 -18.95 -11.60
C HIS A 79 -23.32 -20.30 -11.44
N ALA A 80 -22.71 -21.38 -11.92
CA ALA A 80 -23.28 -22.72 -11.81
C ALA A 80 -23.48 -23.17 -10.35
N SER A 81 -22.55 -22.83 -9.44
CA SER A 81 -22.66 -23.21 -8.03
C SER A 81 -23.90 -22.64 -7.35
N PHE A 82 -24.38 -21.46 -7.75
CA PHE A 82 -25.64 -20.92 -7.24
C PHE A 82 -26.87 -21.66 -7.81
N LEU A 83 -26.79 -22.09 -9.08
CA LEU A 83 -27.89 -22.77 -9.75
C LEU A 83 -28.03 -24.25 -9.34
N CYS A 84 -26.95 -24.86 -8.83
CA CYS A 84 -26.96 -26.22 -8.29
C CYS A 84 -27.92 -26.42 -7.11
N GLU A 85 -28.33 -25.36 -6.43
CA GLU A 85 -29.27 -25.39 -5.31
C GLU A 85 -30.75 -25.47 -5.75
N PHE A 86 -31.03 -25.36 -7.06
CA PHE A 86 -32.39 -25.34 -7.59
C PHE A 86 -32.71 -26.63 -8.35
N ASP A 87 -33.60 -27.46 -7.80
CA ASP A 87 -33.95 -28.79 -8.32
C ASP A 87 -34.48 -28.77 -9.77
N ALA A 88 -35.12 -27.68 -10.19
CA ALA A 88 -35.64 -27.53 -11.54
C ALA A 88 -34.55 -27.26 -12.60
N ILE A 89 -33.36 -26.78 -12.20
CA ILE A 89 -32.28 -26.35 -13.12
C ILE A 89 -31.09 -27.29 -13.03
N ARG A 90 -30.78 -27.79 -11.83
CA ARG A 90 -29.64 -28.68 -11.55
C ARG A 90 -29.50 -29.86 -12.53
N PRO A 91 -30.56 -30.60 -12.91
CA PRO A 91 -30.43 -31.74 -13.82
C PRO A 91 -29.94 -31.38 -15.23
N HIS A 92 -29.98 -30.09 -15.58
CA HIS A 92 -29.64 -29.56 -16.90
C HIS A 92 -28.25 -28.92 -16.93
N LEU A 93 -27.51 -28.94 -15.82
CA LEU A 93 -26.13 -28.42 -15.71
C LEU A 93 -25.12 -29.55 -15.92
N HIS A 94 -24.22 -29.37 -16.88
CA HIS A 94 -23.22 -30.37 -17.27
C HIS A 94 -21.82 -29.76 -17.20
N ASP A 95 -20.98 -30.23 -16.28
CA ASP A 95 -19.60 -29.76 -16.15
C ASP A 95 -18.77 -30.14 -17.39
N LEU A 96 -18.08 -29.16 -17.98
CA LEU A 96 -17.20 -29.35 -19.13
C LEU A 96 -15.72 -29.37 -18.73
N GLY A 97 -15.39 -29.10 -17.46
CA GLY A 97 -14.01 -29.02 -16.98
C GLY A 97 -13.34 -27.66 -17.27
N GLU A 98 -12.02 -27.61 -17.19
CA GLU A 98 -11.24 -26.40 -17.44
C GLU A 98 -11.00 -26.18 -18.93
N ALA A 99 -11.33 -24.98 -19.43
CA ALA A 99 -10.95 -24.54 -20.76
C ALA A 99 -9.99 -23.36 -20.67
N GLN A 100 -8.96 -23.37 -21.50
CA GLN A 100 -8.03 -22.25 -21.62
C GLN A 100 -8.62 -21.19 -22.55
N VAL A 101 -8.82 -19.97 -22.04
CA VAL A 101 -9.28 -18.83 -22.85
C VAL A 101 -8.09 -17.99 -23.35
N LYS A 102 -8.37 -17.02 -24.23
CA LYS A 102 -7.36 -16.08 -24.71
C LYS A 102 -6.59 -15.44 -23.54
N HIS A 103 -5.29 -15.24 -23.73
CA HIS A 103 -4.33 -14.81 -22.70
C HIS A 103 -4.04 -15.85 -21.60
N GLY A 104 -4.32 -17.14 -21.86
CA GLY A 104 -3.80 -18.25 -21.06
C GLY A 104 -4.55 -18.54 -19.75
N VAL A 105 -5.56 -17.75 -19.40
CA VAL A 105 -6.40 -17.94 -18.22
C VAL A 105 -7.20 -19.23 -18.36
N ARG A 106 -7.17 -20.12 -17.36
CA ARG A 106 -8.03 -21.30 -17.30
C ARG A 106 -9.34 -20.96 -16.60
N ILE A 107 -10.45 -21.30 -17.23
CA ILE A 107 -11.79 -21.08 -16.69
C ILE A 107 -12.50 -22.42 -16.70
N ARG A 108 -13.02 -22.83 -15.53
CA ARG A 108 -13.90 -23.99 -15.44
C ARG A 108 -15.30 -23.64 -15.93
N LEU A 109 -15.79 -24.40 -16.90
CA LEU A 109 -17.02 -24.14 -17.64
C LEU A 109 -18.07 -25.19 -17.33
N VAL A 110 -19.31 -24.73 -17.21
CA VAL A 110 -20.50 -25.58 -17.09
C VAL A 110 -21.43 -25.25 -18.25
N ASN A 111 -21.96 -26.28 -18.90
CA ASN A 111 -22.92 -26.18 -20.00
C ASN A 111 -24.35 -26.34 -19.47
N TYR A 112 -25.30 -25.63 -20.06
CA TYR A 112 -26.73 -25.83 -19.82
C TYR A 112 -27.42 -26.44 -21.03
N PHE A 113 -28.17 -27.53 -20.83
CA PHE A 113 -29.03 -28.15 -21.85
C PHE A 113 -30.20 -28.92 -21.23
N ASP A 114 -31.42 -28.67 -21.71
CA ASP A 114 -32.66 -29.27 -21.18
C ASP A 114 -33.47 -30.06 -22.22
N GLY A 115 -32.88 -30.34 -23.39
CA GLY A 115 -33.58 -30.99 -24.52
C GLY A 115 -34.32 -30.01 -25.43
N LYS A 116 -34.68 -28.81 -24.95
CA LYS A 116 -35.40 -27.77 -25.71
C LYS A 116 -34.51 -26.57 -26.03
N ALA A 117 -33.62 -26.18 -25.12
CA ALA A 117 -32.68 -25.07 -25.21
C ALA A 117 -31.25 -25.52 -24.85
N GLY A 118 -30.25 -24.81 -25.38
CA GLY A 118 -28.83 -25.19 -25.27
C GLY A 118 -28.40 -26.26 -26.28
N GLN A 119 -27.16 -26.74 -26.16
CA GLN A 119 -26.59 -27.80 -27.02
C GLN A 119 -25.97 -28.90 -26.15
N PRO A 120 -26.21 -30.19 -26.44
CA PRO A 120 -25.67 -31.30 -25.64
C PRO A 120 -24.20 -31.59 -25.93
N ASN A 121 -23.71 -31.21 -27.11
CA ASN A 121 -22.35 -31.50 -27.53
C ASN A 121 -21.36 -30.57 -26.82
N ARG A 122 -20.13 -31.05 -26.55
CA ARG A 122 -19.05 -30.20 -26.05
C ARG A 122 -18.61 -29.20 -27.14
N PRO A 123 -18.33 -27.93 -26.83
CA PRO A 123 -17.86 -26.96 -27.80
C PRO A 123 -16.54 -27.37 -28.45
N LYS A 124 -16.48 -27.33 -29.79
CA LYS A 124 -15.31 -27.78 -30.58
C LYS A 124 -14.04 -26.97 -30.27
N LYS A 125 -14.21 -25.70 -29.90
CA LYS A 125 -13.10 -24.81 -29.53
C LYS A 125 -12.35 -25.25 -28.27
N ILE A 126 -13.03 -25.96 -27.35
CA ILE A 126 -12.39 -26.49 -26.15
C ILE A 126 -11.49 -27.67 -26.55
N ASP A 127 -12.01 -28.57 -27.39
CA ASP A 127 -11.26 -29.73 -27.88
C ASP A 127 -10.04 -29.34 -28.74
N GLU A 128 -10.15 -28.27 -29.55
CA GLU A 128 -9.03 -27.74 -30.33
C GLU A 128 -7.94 -27.09 -29.44
N SER A 129 -8.32 -26.50 -28.30
CA SER A 129 -7.37 -25.92 -27.33
C SER A 129 -6.61 -26.99 -26.55
N GLU A 130 -7.27 -28.10 -26.21
CA GLU A 130 -6.68 -29.27 -25.55
C GLU A 130 -5.78 -30.07 -26.50
N ARG A 131 -6.15 -30.22 -27.78
CA ARG A 131 -5.28 -30.86 -28.80
C ARG A 131 -4.00 -30.07 -29.06
N LYS A 132 -4.08 -28.74 -29.10
CA LYS A 132 -2.90 -27.85 -29.24
C LYS A 132 -1.96 -27.88 -28.01
N SER A 133 -2.45 -28.28 -26.84
CA SER A 133 -1.63 -28.42 -25.62
C SER A 133 -0.97 -29.79 -25.51
N VAL A 134 -1.53 -30.84 -26.11
CA VAL A 134 -0.92 -32.19 -26.16
C VAL A 134 0.18 -32.31 -27.23
N GLU A 135 0.03 -31.65 -28.40
CA GLU A 135 1.05 -31.67 -29.45
C GLU A 135 2.25 -30.73 -29.17
N ALA A 136 2.14 -29.78 -28.24
CA ALA A 136 3.22 -28.85 -27.88
C ALA A 136 4.28 -29.44 -26.93
N VAL A 137 4.07 -30.66 -26.39
CA VAL A 137 5.01 -31.32 -25.46
C VAL A 137 6.07 -32.15 -26.22
N ALA A 138 5.84 -32.50 -27.48
CA ALA A 138 6.79 -33.26 -28.30
C ALA A 138 7.48 -32.36 -29.34
N GLY A 139 8.38 -31.51 -28.87
CA GLY A 139 9.34 -30.80 -29.72
C GLY A 139 9.09 -29.30 -29.83
N LYS A 140 9.65 -28.54 -28.88
CA LYS A 140 10.09 -27.15 -29.11
C LYS A 140 11.27 -26.83 -28.20
N THR A 141 12.31 -26.33 -28.83
CA THR A 141 13.59 -25.86 -28.31
C THR A 141 13.40 -24.92 -27.11
N ARG A 142 14.19 -25.14 -26.04
CA ARG A 142 14.22 -24.28 -24.85
C ARG A 142 14.50 -22.82 -25.27
N PRO A 143 13.71 -21.82 -24.85
CA PRO A 143 14.07 -20.43 -25.06
C PRO A 143 15.39 -20.13 -24.32
N PHE A 144 16.37 -19.60 -25.02
CA PHE A 144 17.67 -19.22 -24.49
C PHE A 144 17.63 -17.78 -23.96
N CYS A 145 18.12 -17.57 -22.73
CA CYS A 145 18.23 -16.27 -22.08
C CYS A 145 19.71 -15.84 -21.99
N THR A 146 20.43 -16.03 -23.11
CA THR A 146 21.90 -15.94 -23.14
C THR A 146 22.40 -14.56 -22.72
N GLY A 147 23.16 -14.51 -21.63
CA GLY A 147 23.84 -13.30 -21.15
C GLY A 147 23.05 -12.43 -20.16
N ALA A 148 21.80 -12.76 -19.83
CA ALA A 148 21.00 -12.00 -18.86
C ALA A 148 21.54 -12.17 -17.43
N LYS A 149 21.74 -11.06 -16.71
CA LYS A 149 22.12 -11.06 -15.30
C LYS A 149 20.89 -11.23 -14.42
N VAL A 150 20.82 -12.33 -13.69
CA VAL A 150 19.67 -12.69 -12.86
C VAL A 150 20.11 -12.82 -11.41
N VAL A 151 19.39 -12.15 -10.51
CA VAL A 151 19.59 -12.30 -9.06
C VAL A 151 18.45 -13.12 -8.48
N LEU A 152 18.78 -14.22 -7.79
CA LEU A 152 17.81 -15.00 -7.02
C LEU A 152 17.83 -14.55 -5.56
N ILE A 153 16.66 -14.22 -5.03
CA ILE A 153 16.47 -13.85 -3.63
C ILE A 153 15.63 -14.93 -2.95
N TYR A 154 16.10 -15.39 -1.80
CA TYR A 154 15.42 -16.43 -1.03
C TYR A 154 15.71 -16.27 0.46
N LYS A 155 14.91 -16.94 1.28
CA LYS A 155 15.21 -17.08 2.70
C LYS A 155 16.07 -18.33 2.94
N ARG A 156 17.25 -18.12 3.52
CA ARG A 156 18.19 -19.20 3.84
C ARG A 156 17.61 -20.17 4.88
N ASN A 157 18.04 -21.43 4.80
CA ASN A 157 17.67 -22.52 5.74
C ASN A 157 16.15 -22.78 5.83
N VAL A 158 15.41 -22.46 4.77
CA VAL A 158 13.98 -22.77 4.66
C VAL A 158 13.79 -23.76 3.52
N GLU A 159 13.14 -24.87 3.81
CA GLU A 159 12.63 -25.79 2.80
C GLU A 159 11.15 -25.46 2.53
N PRO A 160 10.68 -25.57 1.27
CA PRO A 160 11.39 -26.08 0.09
C PRO A 160 12.20 -25.01 -0.69
N ASP A 161 12.34 -23.79 -0.16
CA ASP A 161 12.95 -22.66 -0.86
C ASP A 161 14.41 -22.93 -1.26
N ALA A 162 15.19 -23.56 -0.40
CA ALA A 162 16.59 -23.90 -0.68
C ALA A 162 16.72 -24.96 -1.78
N ALA A 163 15.88 -26.00 -1.77
CA ALA A 163 15.83 -26.98 -2.85
C ALA A 163 15.44 -26.35 -4.19
N LEU A 164 14.39 -25.52 -4.20
CA LEU A 164 13.95 -24.80 -5.40
C LEU A 164 15.03 -23.84 -5.92
N LEU A 165 15.72 -23.12 -5.03
CA LEU A 165 16.82 -22.23 -5.39
C LEU A 165 17.93 -22.98 -6.16
N HIS A 166 18.36 -24.13 -5.66
CA HIS A 166 19.41 -24.93 -6.31
C HIS A 166 19.00 -25.43 -7.70
N GLU A 167 17.73 -25.84 -7.86
CA GLU A 167 17.20 -26.26 -9.15
C GLU A 167 17.11 -25.08 -10.14
N LEU A 168 16.60 -23.93 -9.68
CA LEU A 168 16.49 -22.73 -10.52
C LEU A 168 17.86 -22.19 -10.93
N GLU A 169 18.82 -22.14 -10.02
CA GLU A 169 20.18 -21.72 -10.32
C GLU A 169 20.82 -22.63 -11.39
N SER A 170 20.68 -23.95 -11.24
CA SER A 170 21.21 -24.92 -12.21
C SER A 170 20.57 -24.77 -13.60
N GLU A 171 19.24 -24.71 -13.68
CA GLU A 171 18.54 -24.67 -14.96
C GLU A 171 18.64 -23.30 -15.64
N LEU A 172 18.58 -22.18 -14.91
CA LEU A 172 18.78 -20.85 -15.49
C LEU A 172 20.22 -20.67 -16.03
N THR A 173 21.21 -21.25 -15.36
CA THR A 173 22.61 -21.27 -15.86
C THR A 173 22.72 -22.08 -17.15
N LYS A 174 22.05 -23.25 -17.24
CA LYS A 174 21.98 -24.06 -18.48
C LYS A 174 21.27 -23.32 -19.62
N CYS A 175 20.32 -22.43 -19.31
CA CYS A 175 19.66 -21.54 -20.26
C CYS A 175 20.54 -20.34 -20.69
N GLY A 176 21.74 -20.18 -20.13
CA GLY A 176 22.72 -19.17 -20.50
C GLY A 176 22.67 -17.87 -19.68
N CYS A 177 21.93 -17.82 -18.57
CA CYS A 177 21.90 -16.68 -17.65
C CYS A 177 23.17 -16.61 -16.78
N GLN A 178 23.57 -15.40 -16.38
CA GLN A 178 24.53 -15.18 -15.30
C GLN A 178 23.75 -15.06 -14.00
N VAL A 179 23.71 -16.14 -13.21
CA VAL A 179 22.92 -16.18 -11.96
C VAL A 179 23.80 -15.77 -10.78
N PHE A 180 23.34 -14.80 -10.00
CA PHE A 180 23.92 -14.41 -8.73
C PHE A 180 23.00 -14.84 -7.58
N VAL A 181 23.60 -15.47 -6.56
CA VAL A 181 22.92 -15.91 -5.34
C VAL A 181 23.80 -15.50 -4.16
N ASP A 182 23.23 -14.83 -3.16
CA ASP A 182 23.98 -14.46 -1.96
C ASP A 182 24.20 -15.68 -1.05
N ARG A 183 25.48 -16.04 -0.84
CA ARG A 183 25.94 -17.20 -0.07
C ARG A 183 26.90 -16.86 1.08
N HIS A 184 27.28 -15.59 1.29
CA HIS A 184 28.35 -15.23 2.24
C HIS A 184 27.84 -15.05 3.69
N LEU A 185 28.70 -15.36 4.67
CA LEU A 185 28.39 -15.49 6.11
C LEU A 185 28.95 -14.37 7.00
N GLN A 186 29.80 -13.46 6.47
CA GLN A 186 30.35 -12.33 7.24
C GLN A 186 29.62 -11.03 6.87
N VAL A 187 28.74 -10.60 7.76
CA VAL A 187 27.94 -9.38 7.63
C VAL A 187 28.83 -8.15 7.86
N GLY A 188 28.83 -7.19 6.92
CA GLY A 188 29.62 -5.95 7.00
C GLY A 188 29.27 -4.94 5.91
N LEU A 189 29.87 -3.73 5.98
CA LEU A 189 29.54 -2.60 5.10
C LEU A 189 29.84 -2.86 3.62
N ASP A 190 30.85 -3.68 3.30
CA ASP A 190 31.22 -3.98 1.91
C ASP A 190 30.34 -5.07 1.28
N TRP A 191 29.79 -5.97 2.09
CA TRP A 191 28.80 -6.97 1.65
C TRP A 191 27.46 -6.32 1.26
N ALA A 192 26.98 -5.34 2.02
CA ALA A 192 25.76 -4.60 1.69
C ALA A 192 25.89 -3.84 0.35
N LYS A 193 27.07 -3.26 0.08
CA LYS A 193 27.37 -2.59 -1.20
C LYS A 193 27.40 -3.56 -2.37
N GLU A 194 27.87 -4.79 -2.15
CA GLU A 194 27.93 -5.83 -3.19
C GLU A 194 26.53 -6.32 -3.58
N ILE A 195 25.64 -6.59 -2.60
CA ILE A 195 24.24 -6.96 -2.86
C ILE A 195 23.50 -5.85 -3.58
N GLU A 196 23.62 -4.61 -3.10
CA GLU A 196 22.97 -3.47 -3.72
C GLU A 196 23.43 -3.27 -5.17
N ARG A 197 24.74 -3.42 -5.43
CA ARG A 197 25.30 -3.36 -6.79
C ARG A 197 24.76 -4.49 -7.67
N ALA A 198 24.74 -5.72 -7.16
CA ALA A 198 24.23 -6.87 -7.90
C ALA A 198 22.75 -6.69 -8.29
N LEU A 199 21.92 -6.17 -7.37
CA LEU A 199 20.49 -5.89 -7.63
C LEU A 199 20.30 -4.76 -8.65
N ARG A 200 21.10 -3.69 -8.58
CA ARG A 200 21.03 -2.54 -9.51
C ARG A 200 21.54 -2.88 -10.91
N ASP A 201 22.54 -3.75 -11.03
CA ASP A 201 23.17 -4.15 -12.29
C ASP A 201 22.46 -5.34 -12.97
N ALA A 202 21.41 -5.89 -12.34
CA ALA A 202 20.66 -7.05 -12.85
C ALA A 202 19.70 -6.68 -13.98
N ASP A 203 19.49 -7.63 -14.90
CA ASP A 203 18.40 -7.55 -15.89
C ASP A 203 17.07 -7.99 -15.28
N ALA A 204 17.12 -8.93 -14.33
CA ALA A 204 15.96 -9.40 -13.58
C ALA A 204 16.30 -9.86 -12.16
N VAL A 205 15.30 -9.72 -11.29
CA VAL A 205 15.35 -10.16 -9.89
C VAL A 205 14.18 -11.11 -9.65
N ILE A 206 14.47 -12.29 -9.11
CA ILE A 206 13.51 -13.37 -8.90
C ILE A 206 13.43 -13.67 -7.40
N PRO A 207 12.44 -13.12 -6.67
CA PRO A 207 12.21 -13.46 -5.28
C PRO A 207 11.42 -14.76 -5.14
N LEU A 208 11.91 -15.68 -4.30
CA LEU A 208 11.21 -16.88 -3.87
C LEU A 208 10.33 -16.56 -2.65
N LEU A 209 9.02 -16.61 -2.85
CA LEU A 209 8.00 -16.17 -1.90
C LEU A 209 7.28 -17.37 -1.28
N SER A 210 7.89 -17.94 -0.26
CA SER A 210 7.25 -18.89 0.66
C SER A 210 6.63 -18.15 1.85
N PRO A 211 5.78 -18.82 2.67
CA PRO A 211 5.25 -18.23 3.90
C PRO A 211 6.34 -17.68 4.84
N MET A 212 7.53 -18.29 4.84
CA MET A 212 8.66 -17.87 5.68
C MET A 212 9.48 -16.77 5.03
N ALA A 213 9.59 -16.77 3.70
CA ALA A 213 10.37 -15.78 2.97
C ALA A 213 9.69 -14.41 2.93
N VAL A 214 8.36 -14.37 2.78
CA VAL A 214 7.62 -13.09 2.72
C VAL A 214 7.70 -12.27 4.00
N THR A 215 8.01 -12.91 5.15
CA THR A 215 8.18 -12.21 6.43
C THR A 215 9.62 -11.78 6.69
N SER A 216 10.54 -11.92 5.72
CA SER A 216 11.95 -11.56 5.86
C SER A 216 12.17 -10.06 5.59
N GLU A 217 12.67 -9.33 6.60
CA GLU A 217 13.05 -7.91 6.45
C GLU A 217 14.15 -7.72 5.39
N MET A 218 15.09 -8.66 5.31
CA MET A 218 16.15 -8.63 4.29
C MET A 218 15.59 -8.80 2.87
N LEU A 219 14.64 -9.73 2.67
CA LEU A 219 13.98 -9.91 1.38
C LEU A 219 13.15 -8.65 1.01
N ALA A 220 12.48 -8.04 1.98
CA ALA A 220 11.76 -6.79 1.78
C ALA A 220 12.70 -5.65 1.36
N PHE A 221 13.84 -5.49 2.04
CA PHE A 221 14.86 -4.51 1.68
C PHE A 221 15.41 -4.73 0.26
N GLU A 222 15.75 -5.98 -0.10
CA GLU A 222 16.24 -6.31 -1.44
C GLU A 222 15.18 -6.03 -2.53
N MET A 223 13.89 -6.23 -2.22
CA MET A 223 12.78 -5.85 -3.10
C MET A 223 12.62 -4.35 -3.26
N GLU A 224 12.80 -3.58 -2.19
CA GLU A 224 12.80 -2.11 -2.26
C GLU A 224 13.95 -1.59 -3.13
N VAL A 225 15.16 -2.13 -2.96
CA VAL A 225 16.33 -1.78 -3.77
C VAL A 225 16.10 -2.11 -5.26
N ALA A 226 15.60 -3.31 -5.56
CA ALA A 226 15.30 -3.73 -6.93
C ALA A 226 14.20 -2.87 -7.58
N ASN A 227 13.14 -2.55 -6.84
CA ASN A 227 12.04 -1.71 -7.33
C ASN A 227 12.47 -0.26 -7.57
N ASN A 228 13.27 0.32 -6.66
CA ASN A 228 13.84 1.66 -6.85
C ASN A 228 14.73 1.71 -8.10
N ALA A 229 15.58 0.69 -8.31
CA ALA A 229 16.37 0.59 -9.53
C ALA A 229 15.48 0.50 -10.78
N ALA A 230 14.43 -0.33 -10.76
CA ALA A 230 13.47 -0.47 -11.85
C ALA A 230 12.77 0.84 -12.21
N GLN A 231 12.37 1.64 -11.22
CA GLN A 231 11.72 2.93 -11.45
C GLN A 231 12.66 3.95 -12.09
N HIS A 232 13.96 3.89 -11.79
CA HIS A 232 14.96 4.83 -12.32
C HIS A 232 15.61 4.38 -13.64
N GLN A 233 15.55 3.08 -13.99
CA GLN A 233 16.20 2.51 -15.17
C GLN A 233 15.20 1.96 -16.21
N GLY A 234 14.04 2.60 -16.37
CA GLY A 234 13.07 2.24 -17.41
C GLY A 234 12.48 0.82 -17.26
N GLY A 235 12.34 0.34 -16.03
CA GLY A 235 11.78 -0.97 -15.69
C GLY A 235 12.81 -2.09 -15.46
N ARG A 236 14.10 -1.76 -15.25
CA ARG A 236 15.17 -2.73 -14.96
C ARG A 236 15.81 -2.55 -13.57
N PRO A 237 16.01 -3.62 -12.78
CA PRO A 237 15.74 -5.01 -13.11
C PRO A 237 14.23 -5.31 -13.17
N ARG A 238 13.86 -6.29 -13.99
CA ARG A 238 12.49 -6.80 -13.98
C ARG A 238 12.28 -7.69 -12.76
N ILE A 239 11.24 -7.41 -11.99
CA ILE A 239 10.89 -8.23 -10.83
C ILE A 239 9.96 -9.35 -11.30
N LEU A 240 10.35 -10.61 -11.06
CA LEU A 240 9.64 -11.82 -11.49
C LEU A 240 9.35 -12.71 -10.28
N PRO A 241 8.23 -12.48 -9.56
CA PRO A 241 7.97 -13.17 -8.31
C PRO A 241 7.63 -14.64 -8.52
N VAL A 242 8.27 -15.53 -7.74
CA VAL A 242 7.93 -16.96 -7.71
C VAL A 242 7.36 -17.30 -6.35
N ARG A 243 6.08 -17.65 -6.30
CA ARG A 243 5.42 -18.14 -5.10
C ARG A 243 5.73 -19.61 -4.88
N VAL A 244 6.16 -19.96 -3.67
CA VAL A 244 6.64 -21.31 -3.34
C VAL A 244 5.57 -22.04 -2.55
N ASN A 245 4.81 -22.88 -3.24
CA ASN A 245 3.73 -23.72 -2.70
C ASN A 245 2.74 -22.95 -1.79
N TRP A 246 2.47 -21.69 -2.13
CA TRP A 246 1.71 -20.80 -1.26
C TRP A 246 1.11 -19.62 -2.04
N GLU A 247 -0.19 -19.40 -1.89
CA GLU A 247 -0.93 -18.33 -2.59
C GLU A 247 -1.51 -17.29 -1.60
N GLY A 248 -0.98 -17.23 -0.37
CA GLY A 248 -1.47 -16.31 0.66
C GLY A 248 -1.14 -14.82 0.43
N PRO A 249 -1.67 -13.91 1.25
CA PRO A 249 -1.45 -12.48 1.08
C PRO A 249 0.01 -12.09 1.34
N LEU A 250 0.55 -11.16 0.55
CA LEU A 250 1.87 -10.57 0.79
C LEU A 250 1.81 -9.53 1.92
N PRO A 251 2.85 -9.38 2.75
CA PRO A 251 2.98 -8.29 3.71
C PRO A 251 3.13 -6.93 3.02
N ASN A 252 2.65 -5.85 3.65
CA ASN A 252 2.63 -4.49 3.09
C ASN A 252 3.94 -4.01 2.45
N THR A 253 5.07 -4.37 3.05
CA THR A 253 6.41 -4.06 2.54
C THR A 253 6.64 -4.61 1.13
N LEU A 254 6.03 -5.77 0.83
CA LEU A 254 6.10 -6.43 -0.47
C LEU A 254 4.87 -6.17 -1.34
N THR A 255 3.68 -5.97 -0.76
CA THR A 255 2.42 -5.77 -1.50
C THR A 255 2.49 -4.54 -2.40
N THR A 256 3.09 -3.45 -1.93
CA THR A 256 3.21 -2.21 -2.72
C THR A 256 3.99 -2.43 -4.02
N ILE A 257 4.95 -3.34 -4.00
CA ILE A 257 5.88 -3.63 -5.10
C ILE A 257 5.37 -4.79 -5.96
N LEU A 258 4.93 -5.88 -5.33
CA LEU A 258 4.70 -7.18 -5.97
C LEU A 258 3.22 -7.46 -6.29
N ASP A 259 2.26 -6.81 -5.62
CA ASP A 259 0.83 -6.95 -5.94
C ASP A 259 0.47 -6.47 -7.37
N PRO A 260 1.07 -5.40 -7.92
CA PRO A 260 0.88 -5.06 -9.32
C PRO A 260 1.70 -5.94 -10.27
N ILE A 261 2.37 -7.00 -9.82
CA ILE A 261 3.25 -7.83 -10.66
C ILE A 261 2.68 -9.25 -10.75
N GLN A 262 2.57 -9.78 -11.97
CA GLN A 262 2.18 -11.17 -12.15
C GLN A 262 3.27 -12.09 -11.59
N TYR A 263 2.86 -13.09 -10.79
CA TYR A 263 3.77 -14.09 -10.23
C TYR A 263 3.64 -15.43 -10.96
N THR A 264 4.71 -16.22 -10.89
CA THR A 264 4.72 -17.65 -11.22
C THR A 264 4.54 -18.44 -9.93
N LEU A 265 3.79 -19.54 -9.96
CA LEU A 265 3.57 -20.39 -8.80
C LEU A 265 4.28 -21.72 -9.00
N TRP A 266 5.09 -22.12 -8.02
CA TRP A 266 5.72 -23.42 -7.96
C TRP A 266 4.98 -24.30 -6.95
N ARG A 267 4.36 -25.40 -7.38
CA ARG A 267 3.59 -26.30 -6.49
C ARG A 267 4.39 -27.47 -5.90
N GLY A 268 5.60 -27.71 -6.40
CA GLY A 268 6.47 -28.82 -5.98
C GLY A 268 7.46 -29.21 -7.08
N ALA A 269 8.35 -30.18 -6.81
CA ALA A 269 9.46 -30.54 -7.71
C ALA A 269 9.04 -30.92 -9.15
N GLY A 270 7.84 -31.47 -9.34
CA GLY A 270 7.31 -31.77 -10.68
C GLY A 270 6.99 -30.53 -11.53
N ASP A 271 6.96 -29.34 -10.93
CA ASP A 271 6.60 -28.06 -11.56
C ASP A 271 7.83 -27.20 -11.92
N THR A 272 9.02 -27.59 -11.46
CA THR A 272 10.27 -26.83 -11.67
C THR A 272 10.53 -26.52 -13.15
N ALA A 273 10.32 -27.49 -14.04
CA ALA A 273 10.55 -27.30 -15.47
C ALA A 273 9.62 -26.23 -16.08
N ASN A 274 8.37 -26.13 -15.59
CA ASN A 274 7.42 -25.12 -16.04
C ASN A 274 7.80 -23.73 -15.53
N VAL A 275 8.15 -23.63 -14.24
CA VAL A 275 8.60 -22.38 -13.63
C VAL A 275 9.85 -21.84 -14.35
N VAL A 276 10.80 -22.70 -14.68
CA VAL A 276 11.98 -22.31 -15.48
C VAL A 276 11.58 -21.80 -16.87
N ALA A 277 10.65 -22.46 -17.55
CA ALA A 277 10.19 -22.05 -18.88
C ALA A 277 9.44 -20.71 -18.85
N GLU A 278 8.62 -20.46 -17.82
CA GLU A 278 7.92 -19.18 -17.61
C GLU A 278 8.91 -18.05 -17.31
N LEU A 279 9.88 -18.29 -16.43
CA LEU A 279 10.92 -17.31 -16.12
C LEU A 279 11.78 -17.01 -17.35
N ALA A 280 12.19 -18.02 -18.12
CA ALA A 280 12.95 -17.82 -19.35
C ALA A 280 12.18 -17.00 -20.41
N THR A 281 10.88 -17.26 -20.54
CA THR A 281 10.00 -16.51 -21.44
C THR A 281 9.82 -15.07 -20.95
N ALA A 282 9.61 -14.90 -19.64
CA ALA A 282 9.49 -13.58 -19.03
C ALA A 282 10.76 -12.77 -19.26
N LEU A 283 11.95 -13.34 -19.05
CA LEU A 283 13.25 -12.70 -19.30
C LEU A 283 13.43 -12.23 -20.76
N ALA A 284 12.75 -12.85 -21.73
CA ALA A 284 12.81 -12.49 -23.15
C ALA A 284 11.81 -11.40 -23.60
N ALA A 285 10.82 -11.01 -22.78
CA ALA A 285 9.74 -10.08 -23.17
C ALA A 285 10.02 -8.57 -22.87
N GLN A 286 9.21 -7.64 -23.40
CA GLN A 286 9.27 -6.18 -23.12
C GLN A 286 8.17 -5.72 -22.11
N PRO A 287 8.36 -4.62 -21.33
CA PRO A 287 7.50 -4.29 -20.17
C PRO A 287 6.13 -3.66 -20.52
N GLN A 288 5.07 -4.01 -19.77
CA GLN A 288 3.72 -3.41 -19.83
C GLN A 288 3.19 -3.02 -18.43
N PRO A 289 2.33 -1.97 -18.30
CA PRO A 289 1.85 -1.43 -17.02
C PRO A 289 0.61 -2.16 -16.47
N VAL A 290 0.43 -2.18 -15.14
CA VAL A 290 -0.53 -3.02 -14.40
C VAL A 290 -1.52 -2.21 -13.53
N ASN A 291 -2.77 -2.70 -13.41
CA ASN A 291 -3.91 -2.05 -12.73
C ASN A 291 -4.53 -2.94 -11.62
N ARG A 292 -4.96 -2.34 -10.50
CA ARG A 292 -5.16 -2.93 -9.15
C ARG A 292 -6.54 -3.55 -8.86
N ALA A 293 -6.60 -4.57 -8.00
CA ALA A 293 -7.81 -5.07 -7.32
C ALA A 293 -7.50 -5.49 -5.86
N VAL A 294 -8.32 -5.10 -4.87
CA VAL A 294 -8.12 -5.41 -3.43
C VAL A 294 -9.17 -6.43 -2.95
N SER A 295 -8.72 -7.46 -2.20
CA SER A 295 -9.57 -8.40 -1.45
C SER A 295 -9.48 -8.16 0.07
N ARG A 296 -10.53 -8.50 0.83
CA ARG A 296 -10.63 -8.33 2.29
C ARG A 296 -9.67 -9.28 3.04
N ALA A 297 -8.43 -8.85 3.25
CA ALA A 297 -7.50 -9.38 4.25
C ALA A 297 -7.51 -8.48 5.51
N VAL A 298 -7.14 -9.03 6.67
CA VAL A 298 -6.87 -8.21 7.88
C VAL A 298 -5.80 -7.19 7.50
N GLU A 299 -6.12 -5.91 7.65
CA GLU A 299 -5.25 -4.83 7.16
C GLU A 299 -3.92 -4.86 7.92
N PRO A 300 -2.80 -5.11 7.22
CA PRO A 300 -1.48 -5.04 7.84
C PRO A 300 -1.18 -3.66 8.43
N PRO A 301 -0.55 -3.62 9.61
CA PRO A 301 -0.20 -2.39 10.33
C PRO A 301 0.94 -1.67 9.61
N GLY A 302 0.81 -0.35 9.45
CA GLY A 302 1.81 0.50 8.81
C GLY A 302 1.16 1.56 7.93
N GLY A 303 1.89 2.66 7.67
CA GLY A 303 1.38 3.76 6.85
C GLY A 303 0.11 4.43 7.38
N ALA A 304 -0.56 5.18 6.51
CA ALA A 304 -1.83 5.81 6.82
C ALA A 304 -2.99 4.81 6.73
N VAL A 305 -3.86 4.80 7.74
CA VAL A 305 -5.04 3.94 7.79
C VAL A 305 -6.07 4.38 6.74
N PRO A 306 -6.50 3.51 5.81
CA PRO A 306 -7.51 3.82 4.79
C PRO A 306 -8.79 4.41 5.39
N LEU A 307 -9.50 5.23 4.61
CA LEU A 307 -10.70 5.96 5.07
C LEU A 307 -11.85 5.04 5.46
N ASP A 308 -11.97 3.90 4.78
CA ASP A 308 -12.97 2.85 4.99
C ASP A 308 -12.51 1.74 5.93
N SER A 309 -11.28 1.84 6.48
CA SER A 309 -10.72 0.83 7.36
C SER A 309 -11.52 0.68 8.65
N GLN A 310 -11.91 -0.55 8.95
CA GLN A 310 -12.49 -0.93 10.24
C GLN A 310 -11.48 -0.89 11.39
N TYR A 311 -10.18 -0.64 11.16
CA TYR A 311 -9.15 -0.62 12.20
C TYR A 311 -8.79 0.80 12.66
N TYR A 312 -9.42 1.84 12.10
CA TYR A 312 -9.24 3.20 12.57
C TYR A 312 -10.07 3.51 13.81
N ILE A 313 -9.40 3.84 14.91
CA ILE A 313 -10.06 4.33 16.12
C ILE A 313 -10.15 5.85 16.05
N GLU A 314 -11.39 6.35 16.03
CA GLU A 314 -11.66 7.78 16.13
C GLU A 314 -11.29 8.29 17.52
N ARG A 315 -10.60 9.42 17.57
CA ARG A 315 -10.10 10.04 18.80
C ARG A 315 -10.72 11.43 18.98
N PRO A 316 -10.65 12.04 20.17
CA PRO A 316 -11.10 13.43 20.37
C PRO A 316 -10.46 14.43 19.39
N THR A 317 -9.22 14.16 18.97
CA THR A 317 -8.48 14.97 17.99
C THR A 317 -9.13 15.01 16.60
N ASP A 318 -9.94 14.02 16.24
CA ASP A 318 -10.72 14.01 14.99
C ASP A 318 -11.74 15.15 15.00
N ALA A 319 -12.50 15.27 16.08
CA ALA A 319 -13.46 16.35 16.28
C ALA A 319 -12.76 17.72 16.38
N GLU A 320 -11.61 17.80 17.07
CA GLU A 320 -10.81 19.03 17.15
C GLU A 320 -10.34 19.51 15.77
N LEU A 321 -9.85 18.60 14.93
CA LEU A 321 -9.43 18.92 13.57
C LEU A 321 -10.61 19.37 12.71
N HIS A 322 -11.75 18.67 12.79
CA HIS A 322 -12.95 19.06 12.07
C HIS A 322 -13.44 20.45 12.48
N ALA A 323 -13.51 20.72 13.78
CA ALA A 323 -13.90 22.02 14.29
C ALA A 323 -12.95 23.14 13.85
N ALA A 324 -11.63 22.87 13.79
CA ALA A 324 -10.64 23.83 13.31
C ALA A 324 -10.81 24.17 11.82
N ILE A 325 -11.11 23.16 10.99
CA ILE A 325 -11.39 23.35 9.56
C ILE A 325 -12.70 24.13 9.37
N GLU A 326 -13.75 23.80 10.14
CA GLU A 326 -15.06 24.46 10.06
C GLU A 326 -15.01 25.93 10.52
N ARG A 327 -14.15 26.27 11.49
CA ARG A 327 -13.88 27.65 11.89
C ARG A 327 -13.00 28.42 10.89
N HIS A 328 -12.51 27.76 9.84
CA HIS A 328 -11.52 28.33 8.93
C HIS A 328 -10.29 28.85 9.68
N ASP A 329 -9.78 28.06 10.64
CA ASP A 329 -8.54 28.38 11.32
C ASP A 329 -7.42 28.49 10.26
N SER A 330 -6.58 29.51 10.36
CA SER A 330 -5.58 29.80 9.34
C SER A 330 -4.47 28.76 9.26
N ILE A 331 -4.03 28.30 10.43
CA ILE A 331 -3.00 27.29 10.61
C ILE A 331 -3.52 26.29 11.63
N VAL A 332 -3.49 25.01 11.26
CA VAL A 332 -3.81 23.88 12.12
C VAL A 332 -2.60 22.96 12.16
N LEU A 333 -2.05 22.74 13.34
CA LEU A 333 -0.84 21.95 13.57
C LEU A 333 -1.25 20.56 14.06
N ILE A 334 -0.99 19.52 13.27
CA ILE A 334 -1.14 18.12 13.70
C ILE A 334 0.22 17.65 14.21
N GLU A 335 0.33 17.50 15.53
CA GLU A 335 1.59 17.14 16.17
C GLU A 335 1.54 15.79 16.88
N GLY A 336 2.65 15.05 16.79
CA GLY A 336 2.87 13.79 17.49
C GLY A 336 4.09 13.06 16.98
N ALA A 337 4.60 12.11 17.77
CA ALA A 337 5.69 11.25 17.35
C ALA A 337 5.36 10.50 16.03
N ARG A 338 6.35 9.91 15.36
CA ARG A 338 6.03 9.10 14.18
C ARG A 338 5.13 7.93 14.56
N GLN A 339 4.36 7.47 13.58
CA GLN A 339 3.43 6.35 13.72
C GLN A 339 2.31 6.54 14.76
N MET A 340 1.99 7.80 15.10
CA MET A 340 0.84 8.17 15.95
C MET A 340 -0.49 8.28 15.17
N GLY A 341 -0.47 8.08 13.85
CA GLY A 341 -1.63 8.21 12.97
C GLY A 341 -1.90 9.63 12.47
N LYS A 342 -0.87 10.48 12.36
CA LYS A 342 -0.97 11.87 11.84
C LYS A 342 -1.59 11.91 10.44
N THR A 343 -0.99 11.23 9.47
CA THR A 343 -1.51 11.14 8.10
C THR A 343 -2.89 10.50 8.04
N SER A 344 -3.23 9.60 8.97
CA SER A 344 -4.56 8.97 9.06
C SER A 344 -5.65 9.93 9.53
N LEU A 345 -5.31 10.82 10.47
CA LEU A 345 -6.16 11.91 10.92
C LEU A 345 -6.29 12.98 9.81
N LEU A 346 -5.17 13.35 9.19
CA LEU A 346 -5.10 14.33 8.10
C LEU A 346 -5.99 13.91 6.93
N SER A 347 -5.87 12.66 6.44
CA SER A 347 -6.65 12.17 5.30
C SER A 347 -8.17 12.24 5.55
N ARG A 348 -8.62 11.95 6.78
CA ARG A 348 -10.03 12.06 7.20
C ARG A 348 -10.48 13.51 7.30
N GLY A 349 -9.67 14.38 7.89
CA GLY A 349 -9.89 15.83 7.90
C GLY A 349 -10.10 16.39 6.50
N LEU A 350 -9.20 16.02 5.58
CA LEU A 350 -9.29 16.40 4.16
C LEU A 350 -10.53 15.83 3.46
N GLN A 351 -10.87 14.56 3.70
CA GLN A 351 -12.09 13.97 3.13
C GLN A 351 -13.35 14.70 3.61
N ARG A 352 -13.41 15.05 4.90
CA ARG A 352 -14.52 15.83 5.47
C ARG A 352 -14.58 17.24 4.87
N ALA A 353 -13.44 17.91 4.74
CA ALA A 353 -13.35 19.24 4.10
C ALA A 353 -13.91 19.21 2.67
N ARG A 354 -13.53 18.19 1.86
CA ARG A 354 -14.09 18.00 0.51
C ARG A 354 -15.61 17.82 0.53
N LYS A 355 -16.14 16.99 1.44
CA LYS A 355 -17.58 16.77 1.60
C LYS A 355 -18.33 18.04 1.99
N ASN A 356 -17.72 18.92 2.78
CA ASN A 356 -18.25 20.22 3.18
C ASN A 356 -18.05 21.31 2.10
N GLY A 357 -17.55 20.95 0.91
CA GLY A 357 -17.46 21.83 -0.24
C GLY A 357 -16.15 22.60 -0.40
N ALA A 358 -15.19 22.48 0.53
CA ALA A 358 -13.89 23.12 0.39
C ALA A 358 -13.07 22.53 -0.76
N ARG A 359 -12.24 23.35 -1.40
CA ARG A 359 -11.15 22.86 -2.26
C ARG A 359 -10.05 22.32 -1.37
N VAL A 360 -9.43 21.21 -1.79
CA VAL A 360 -8.41 20.55 -1.00
C VAL A 360 -7.20 20.25 -1.85
N ALA A 361 -6.02 20.65 -1.37
CA ALA A 361 -4.73 20.24 -1.88
C ALA A 361 -3.91 19.57 -0.77
N CYS A 362 -3.01 18.67 -1.13
CA CYS A 362 -2.12 17.98 -0.21
C CYS A 362 -0.71 17.93 -0.79
N THR A 363 0.28 18.39 -0.03
CA THR A 363 1.69 18.26 -0.36
C THR A 363 2.32 17.29 0.65
N ASP A 364 2.76 16.13 0.16
CA ASP A 364 3.62 15.24 0.92
C ASP A 364 5.07 15.59 0.62
N PHE A 365 5.79 16.09 1.61
CA PHE A 365 7.16 16.52 1.43
C PHE A 365 8.13 15.36 1.20
N GLN A 366 7.76 14.11 1.48
CA GLN A 366 8.58 12.94 1.17
C GLN A 366 8.66 12.67 -0.34
N THR A 367 7.69 13.13 -1.13
CA THR A 367 7.68 12.89 -2.59
C THR A 367 8.60 13.83 -3.36
N LEU A 368 9.10 14.90 -2.74
CA LEU A 368 10.01 15.84 -3.38
C LEU A 368 11.37 15.18 -3.69
N ASN A 369 12.00 15.54 -4.79
CA ASN A 369 13.35 15.08 -5.07
C ASN A 369 14.38 15.95 -4.37
N VAL A 370 15.63 15.48 -4.28
CA VAL A 370 16.74 16.30 -3.78
C VAL A 370 16.91 17.57 -4.63
N SER A 371 16.69 17.47 -5.96
CA SER A 371 16.71 18.61 -6.90
C SER A 371 15.73 19.72 -6.53
N ASP A 372 14.56 19.32 -6.04
CA ASP A 372 13.46 20.24 -5.70
C ASP A 372 13.77 20.97 -4.39
N LEU A 373 14.68 20.43 -3.59
CA LEU A 373 15.12 20.98 -2.31
C LEU A 373 16.50 21.64 -2.38
N THR A 374 17.00 21.95 -3.58
CA THR A 374 18.32 22.59 -3.77
C THR A 374 18.28 24.10 -3.53
N SER A 375 17.17 24.76 -3.85
CA SER A 375 17.01 26.21 -3.70
C SER A 375 15.56 26.57 -3.39
N LEU A 376 15.37 27.76 -2.79
CA LEU A 376 14.04 28.29 -2.48
C LEU A 376 13.17 28.47 -3.74
N GLU A 377 13.79 28.84 -4.87
CA GLU A 377 13.11 28.98 -6.16
C GLU A 377 12.64 27.63 -6.71
N SER A 378 13.54 26.64 -6.82
CA SER A 378 13.20 25.29 -7.29
C SER A 378 12.08 24.68 -6.44
N PHE A 379 12.17 24.89 -5.12
CA PHE A 379 11.19 24.43 -4.16
C PHE A 379 9.80 25.05 -4.41
N PHE A 380 9.71 26.38 -4.53
CA PHE A 380 8.41 27.05 -4.73
C PHE A 380 7.81 26.83 -6.11
N ILE A 381 8.62 26.71 -7.16
CA ILE A 381 8.14 26.29 -8.47
C ILE A 381 7.50 24.91 -8.37
N THR A 382 8.23 23.93 -7.80
CA THR A 382 7.71 22.58 -7.60
C THR A 382 6.41 22.56 -6.78
N LEU A 383 6.38 23.31 -5.69
CA LEU A 383 5.23 23.40 -4.80
C LEU A 383 4.01 24.04 -5.47
N GLY A 384 4.24 25.13 -6.22
CA GLY A 384 3.18 25.84 -6.93
C GLY A 384 2.64 25.05 -8.12
N THR A 385 3.49 24.31 -8.83
CA THR A 385 3.11 23.41 -9.92
C THR A 385 2.30 22.23 -9.38
N ALA A 386 2.68 21.67 -8.23
CA ALA A 386 1.89 20.65 -7.55
C ALA A 386 0.49 21.17 -7.13
N LEU A 387 0.42 22.41 -6.61
CA LEU A 387 -0.85 23.08 -6.32
C LEU A 387 -1.70 23.30 -7.56
N ALA A 388 -1.11 23.78 -8.66
CA ALA A 388 -1.79 24.01 -9.93
C ALA A 388 -2.47 22.74 -10.43
N ASN A 389 -1.70 21.64 -10.47
CA ASN A 389 -2.16 20.34 -10.95
C ASN A 389 -3.29 19.77 -10.08
N GLN A 390 -3.17 19.85 -8.75
CA GLN A 390 -4.20 19.34 -7.84
C GLN A 390 -5.49 20.16 -7.85
N LEU A 391 -5.38 21.45 -8.14
CA LEU A 391 -6.50 22.38 -8.16
C LEU A 391 -7.04 22.63 -9.57
N ASP A 392 -6.50 21.96 -10.58
CA ASP A 392 -6.88 22.09 -12.00
C ASP A 392 -6.86 23.56 -12.45
N LEU A 393 -5.73 24.25 -12.18
CA LEU A 393 -5.55 25.66 -12.52
C LEU A 393 -4.92 25.81 -13.91
N GLU A 394 -5.33 26.84 -14.64
CA GLU A 394 -4.80 27.15 -15.97
C GLU A 394 -3.41 27.80 -15.94
N LYS A 395 -3.09 28.51 -14.85
CA LYS A 395 -1.83 29.26 -14.69
C LYS A 395 -0.91 28.52 -13.75
N PHE A 396 0.32 28.30 -14.20
CA PHE A 396 1.40 27.69 -13.44
C PHE A 396 2.36 28.76 -12.92
N PRO A 397 3.14 28.47 -11.86
CA PRO A 397 4.12 29.42 -11.33
C PRO A 397 5.05 29.99 -12.39
N GLU A 398 5.52 29.14 -13.30
CA GLU A 398 6.45 29.45 -14.38
C GLU A 398 5.89 30.50 -15.36
N ASP A 399 4.57 30.55 -15.55
CA ASP A 399 3.89 31.51 -16.45
C ASP A 399 3.92 32.95 -15.90
N VAL A 400 3.95 33.08 -14.57
CA VAL A 400 3.82 34.37 -13.88
C VAL A 400 5.07 34.76 -13.08
N TRP A 401 6.08 33.88 -13.06
CA TRP A 401 7.31 34.08 -12.29
C TRP A 401 8.11 35.27 -12.83
N ARG A 402 8.49 36.20 -11.95
CA ARG A 402 9.24 37.39 -12.34
C ARG A 402 10.67 37.30 -11.84
N ALA A 403 11.63 37.26 -12.76
CA ALA A 403 13.07 37.19 -12.44
C ALA A 403 13.58 38.35 -11.55
N LYS A 404 12.90 39.50 -11.55
CA LYS A 404 13.25 40.66 -10.70
C LYS A 404 12.69 40.59 -9.27
N SER A 405 11.84 39.61 -8.97
CA SER A 405 11.23 39.42 -7.66
C SER A 405 11.88 38.23 -6.95
N GLY A 406 12.05 38.33 -5.63
CA GLY A 406 12.56 37.21 -4.84
C GLY A 406 11.59 36.03 -4.80
N PRO A 407 12.05 34.79 -4.56
CA PRO A 407 11.22 33.59 -4.60
C PRO A 407 9.99 33.64 -3.69
N ASN A 408 10.13 34.12 -2.44
CA ASN A 408 9.01 34.31 -1.50
C ASN A 408 7.91 35.20 -2.11
N GLN A 409 8.29 36.32 -2.72
CA GLN A 409 7.36 37.27 -3.30
C GLN A 409 6.66 36.70 -4.54
N ASN A 410 7.39 35.97 -5.39
CA ASN A 410 6.81 35.31 -6.56
C ASN A 410 5.79 34.26 -6.13
N PHE A 411 6.17 33.38 -5.19
CA PHE A 411 5.28 32.33 -4.71
C PHE A 411 4.05 32.88 -3.99
N GLU A 412 4.21 33.87 -3.12
CA GLU A 412 3.10 34.56 -2.47
C GLU A 412 2.13 35.17 -3.50
N ASN A 413 2.65 35.83 -4.53
CA ASN A 413 1.81 36.41 -5.57
C ASN A 413 1.05 35.35 -6.36
N TYR A 414 1.71 34.24 -6.70
CA TYR A 414 1.09 33.11 -7.37
C TYR A 414 -0.05 32.53 -6.53
N VAL A 415 0.22 32.18 -5.26
CA VAL A 415 -0.81 31.64 -4.35
C VAL A 415 -1.95 32.64 -4.15
N ARG A 416 -1.66 33.92 -3.94
CA ARG A 416 -2.72 34.91 -3.70
C ARG A 416 -3.57 35.20 -4.94
N ARG A 417 -2.96 35.34 -6.12
CA ARG A 417 -3.61 35.87 -7.32
C ARG A 417 -4.14 34.77 -8.24
N GLU A 418 -3.39 33.70 -8.41
CA GLU A 418 -3.71 32.63 -9.35
C GLU A 418 -4.39 31.45 -8.65
N VAL A 419 -4.01 31.17 -7.40
CA VAL A 419 -4.66 30.11 -6.60
C VAL A 419 -5.88 30.66 -5.88
N LEU A 420 -5.73 31.46 -4.83
CA LEU A 420 -6.85 31.80 -3.94
C LEU A 420 -7.95 32.65 -4.60
N ARG A 421 -7.61 33.60 -5.49
CA ARG A 421 -8.62 34.41 -6.19
C ARG A 421 -9.38 33.67 -7.28
N SER A 422 -8.81 32.61 -7.86
CA SER A 422 -9.51 31.79 -8.85
C SER A 422 -10.52 30.84 -8.19
N LEU A 423 -10.35 30.55 -6.90
CA LEU A 423 -11.24 29.69 -6.14
C LEU A 423 -12.46 30.46 -5.61
N GLN A 424 -13.66 30.00 -5.97
CA GLN A 424 -14.92 30.49 -5.39
C GLN A 424 -15.23 29.88 -4.01
N ARG A 425 -14.35 29.03 -3.49
CA ARG A 425 -14.56 28.26 -2.25
C ARG A 425 -13.27 28.24 -1.42
N PRO A 426 -13.36 28.09 -0.08
CA PRO A 426 -12.18 28.00 0.77
C PRO A 426 -11.24 26.86 0.36
N LEU A 427 -9.94 27.09 0.50
CA LEU A 427 -8.88 26.13 0.27
C LEU A 427 -8.36 25.59 1.61
N VAL A 428 -8.44 24.27 1.78
CA VAL A 428 -7.71 23.55 2.83
C VAL A 428 -6.48 22.93 2.18
N TRP A 429 -5.31 23.44 2.55
CA TRP A 429 -4.03 22.94 2.06
C TRP A 429 -3.31 22.15 3.15
N ALA A 430 -3.19 20.85 2.95
CA ALA A 430 -2.42 19.97 3.81
C ALA A 430 -0.94 19.93 3.40
N LEU A 431 -0.08 20.05 4.40
CA LEU A 431 1.37 19.99 4.30
C LEU A 431 1.81 18.82 5.21
N ASP A 432 2.03 17.64 4.65
CA ASP A 432 2.42 16.43 5.40
C ASP A 432 3.93 16.18 5.35
N GLU A 433 4.47 15.60 6.42
CA GLU A 433 5.91 15.30 6.56
C GLU A 433 6.83 16.52 6.33
N VAL A 434 6.39 17.72 6.77
CA VAL A 434 7.17 18.96 6.63
C VAL A 434 8.53 18.91 7.35
N ASP A 435 8.74 17.89 8.18
CA ASP A 435 10.00 17.61 8.87
C ASP A 435 11.21 17.60 7.93
N ARG A 436 10.99 17.24 6.66
CA ARG A 436 12.05 17.23 5.64
C ARG A 436 12.65 18.62 5.39
N LEU A 437 11.89 19.69 5.58
CA LEU A 437 12.38 21.06 5.42
C LEU A 437 13.32 21.49 6.54
N PHE A 438 13.30 20.84 7.70
CA PHE A 438 14.09 21.30 8.84
C PHE A 438 15.60 21.19 8.63
N THR A 439 16.03 20.30 7.75
CA THR A 439 17.44 20.15 7.35
C THR A 439 17.80 21.02 6.15
N CYS A 440 16.83 21.69 5.52
CA CYS A 440 17.06 22.55 4.37
C CYS A 440 17.56 23.94 4.83
N PRO A 441 18.60 24.52 4.20
CA PRO A 441 19.12 25.84 4.56
C PRO A 441 18.08 26.96 4.49
N PHE A 442 17.09 26.82 3.60
CA PHE A 442 16.01 27.81 3.36
C PHE A 442 14.72 27.49 4.12
N GLY A 443 14.67 26.42 4.94
CA GLY A 443 13.42 25.99 5.59
C GLY A 443 12.78 27.08 6.45
N SER A 444 13.59 27.88 7.15
CA SER A 444 13.14 29.00 7.97
C SER A 444 12.43 30.09 7.15
N GLU A 445 12.86 30.34 5.91
CA GLU A 445 12.23 31.29 5.00
C GLU A 445 10.85 30.82 4.56
N VAL A 446 10.71 29.53 4.22
CA VAL A 446 9.43 28.91 3.86
C VAL A 446 8.43 29.00 5.02
N PHE A 447 8.86 28.62 6.21
CA PHE A 447 8.00 28.66 7.38
C PHE A 447 7.69 30.09 7.87
N GLY A 448 8.60 31.04 7.63
CA GLY A 448 8.36 32.47 7.79
C GLY A 448 7.27 32.98 6.85
N LEU A 449 7.28 32.54 5.59
CA LEU A 449 6.26 32.88 4.60
C LEU A 449 4.88 32.32 4.97
N PHE A 450 4.78 31.06 5.40
CA PHE A 450 3.49 30.48 5.80
C PHE A 450 2.83 31.22 6.97
N ARG A 451 3.61 31.76 7.91
CA ARG A 451 3.10 32.64 8.97
C ARG A 451 2.79 34.04 8.50
N SER A 452 3.51 34.58 7.52
CA SER A 452 3.18 35.91 7.00
C SER A 452 1.73 35.93 6.48
N TRP A 453 1.28 34.84 5.85
CA TRP A 453 -0.10 34.67 5.41
C TRP A 453 -1.10 34.55 6.57
N HIS A 454 -0.71 33.87 7.66
CA HIS A 454 -1.50 33.84 8.90
C HIS A 454 -1.71 35.26 9.46
N ASN A 455 -0.64 36.04 9.54
CA ASN A 455 -0.72 37.42 10.01
C ASN A 455 -1.53 38.30 9.04
N ALA A 456 -1.38 38.09 7.73
CA ALA A 456 -2.10 38.84 6.70
C ALA A 456 -3.62 38.70 6.84
N ARG A 457 -4.15 37.54 7.25
CA ARG A 457 -5.59 37.37 7.54
C ARG A 457 -6.10 38.31 8.63
N ALA A 458 -5.28 38.58 9.65
CA ALA A 458 -5.67 39.46 10.76
C ALA A 458 -5.58 40.94 10.36
N LEU A 459 -4.65 41.30 9.49
CA LEU A 459 -4.43 42.67 9.03
C LEU A 459 -5.37 43.08 7.88
N ASP A 460 -5.77 42.13 7.03
CA ASP A 460 -6.67 42.34 5.89
C ASP A 460 -7.65 41.16 5.78
N PRO A 461 -8.77 41.17 6.53
CA PRO A 461 -9.75 40.09 6.57
C PRO A 461 -10.46 39.83 5.23
N GLU A 462 -10.54 40.85 4.37
CA GLU A 462 -11.15 40.75 3.04
C GLU A 462 -10.15 40.22 1.99
N SER A 463 -8.89 40.03 2.37
CA SER A 463 -7.89 39.44 1.48
C SER A 463 -8.22 37.98 1.16
N PRO A 464 -7.76 37.45 0.00
CA PRO A 464 -7.96 36.05 -0.36
C PRO A 464 -7.42 35.05 0.69
N TRP A 465 -6.52 35.49 1.58
CA TRP A 465 -5.99 34.67 2.65
C TRP A 465 -7.05 34.22 3.66
N SER A 466 -8.16 34.96 3.81
CA SER A 466 -9.28 34.54 4.66
C SER A 466 -9.87 33.20 4.22
N GLY A 467 -9.76 32.84 2.94
CA GLY A 467 -10.17 31.55 2.40
C GLY A 467 -9.15 30.42 2.55
N LEU A 468 -7.95 30.65 3.12
CA LEU A 468 -6.89 29.64 3.24
C LEU A 468 -6.78 29.06 4.67
N THR A 469 -6.89 27.74 4.78
CA THR A 469 -6.51 26.95 5.96
C THR A 469 -5.32 26.06 5.62
N GLN A 470 -4.19 26.28 6.30
CA GLN A 470 -3.00 25.45 6.19
C GLN A 470 -3.00 24.39 7.31
N ILE A 471 -3.02 23.11 6.97
CA ILE A 471 -2.88 22.02 7.93
C ILE A 471 -1.47 21.47 7.84
N ILE A 472 -0.66 21.65 8.89
CA ILE A 472 0.75 21.25 8.92
C ILE A 472 0.88 20.03 9.83
N SER A 473 1.28 18.90 9.26
CA SER A 473 1.58 17.66 9.98
C SER A 473 3.10 17.51 10.10
N TYR A 474 3.59 17.39 11.34
CA TYR A 474 5.02 17.20 11.62
C TYR A 474 5.27 16.20 12.74
N ALA A 475 6.41 15.54 12.69
CA ALA A 475 6.88 14.63 13.71
C ALA A 475 7.63 15.39 14.82
N THR A 476 7.19 15.21 16.06
CA THR A 476 7.88 15.78 17.22
C THR A 476 9.26 15.13 17.49
N GLU A 477 9.68 14.15 16.69
CA GLU A 477 11.06 13.61 16.67
C GLU A 477 12.09 14.61 16.14
N ALA A 478 11.67 15.57 15.31
CA ALA A 478 12.53 16.63 14.82
C ALA A 478 13.26 17.39 15.96
N HIS A 479 12.65 17.44 17.15
CA HIS A 479 13.26 18.01 18.34
C HIS A 479 14.60 17.36 18.74
N LEU A 480 14.92 16.14 18.28
CA LEU A 480 16.24 15.52 18.50
C LEU A 480 17.35 16.15 17.65
N PHE A 481 17.01 16.69 16.49
CA PHE A 481 17.97 17.13 15.49
C PHE A 481 18.07 18.66 15.38
N ILE A 482 17.02 19.39 15.77
CA ILE A 482 16.94 20.83 15.60
C ILE A 482 16.75 21.52 16.94
N THR A 483 17.59 22.53 17.17
CA THR A 483 17.67 23.22 18.46
C THR A 483 16.50 24.17 18.70
N ASP A 484 15.91 24.73 17.64
CA ASP A 484 14.87 25.76 17.73
C ASP A 484 13.66 25.50 16.80
N LEU A 485 12.75 24.64 17.26
CA LEU A 485 11.41 24.49 16.67
C LEU A 485 10.46 25.63 17.03
N ASN A 486 10.88 26.64 17.83
CA ASN A 486 10.04 27.82 18.07
C ASN A 486 10.02 28.78 16.90
N GLN A 487 10.66 28.41 15.79
CA GLN A 487 10.48 29.10 14.55
C GLN A 487 9.01 29.01 14.12
N SER A 488 8.50 30.15 13.68
CA SER A 488 7.24 30.26 12.93
C SER A 488 7.10 29.13 11.90
N PRO A 489 5.91 28.57 11.61
CA PRO A 489 4.60 28.84 12.20
C PRO A 489 4.25 27.96 13.41
N PHE A 490 5.19 27.18 13.96
CA PHE A 490 4.89 26.17 14.98
C PHE A 490 4.46 26.76 16.34
N ASN A 491 4.56 28.08 16.51
CA ASN A 491 4.11 28.83 17.70
C ASN A 491 2.76 29.55 17.53
N VAL A 492 2.08 29.41 16.38
CA VAL A 492 0.77 30.01 16.11
C VAL A 492 -0.24 28.96 15.67
N GLY A 493 -1.52 29.33 15.61
CA GLY A 493 -2.59 28.47 15.11
C GLY A 493 -3.13 27.45 16.11
N THR A 494 -4.05 26.62 15.64
CA THR A 494 -4.75 25.60 16.43
C THR A 494 -3.91 24.34 16.49
N ARG A 495 -3.63 23.82 17.69
CA ARG A 495 -2.83 22.60 17.88
C ARG A 495 -3.71 21.40 18.14
N VAL A 496 -3.54 20.37 17.32
CA VAL A 496 -4.18 19.05 17.45
C VAL A 496 -3.09 18.05 17.80
N ARG A 497 -2.96 17.72 19.10
CA ARG A 497 -1.91 16.84 19.63
C ARG A 497 -2.41 15.42 19.73
N LEU A 498 -1.81 14.51 18.97
CA LEU A 498 -2.13 13.09 19.05
C LEU A 498 -1.59 12.48 20.34
N ARG A 499 -2.49 11.87 21.11
CA ARG A 499 -2.15 11.04 22.28
C ARG A 499 -2.09 9.55 21.95
N ASP A 500 -1.49 8.81 22.87
CA ASP A 500 -1.59 7.35 22.90
C ASP A 500 -3.04 6.92 23.10
N PHE A 501 -3.36 5.69 22.65
CA PHE A 501 -4.65 5.09 22.91
C PHE A 501 -4.83 4.83 24.40
N ASP A 502 -6.03 5.10 24.90
CA ASP A 502 -6.43 4.66 26.23
C ASP A 502 -6.93 3.21 26.19
N THR A 503 -7.24 2.65 27.37
CA THR A 503 -7.72 1.28 27.48
C THR A 503 -9.04 1.04 26.74
N VAL A 504 -9.91 2.05 26.62
CA VAL A 504 -11.20 1.92 25.91
C VAL A 504 -10.96 1.81 24.41
N GLU A 505 -10.10 2.65 23.86
CA GLU A 505 -9.69 2.65 22.46
C GLU A 505 -8.97 1.34 22.08
N VAL A 506 -8.07 0.85 22.94
CA VAL A 506 -7.43 -0.46 22.73
C VAL A 506 -8.43 -1.62 22.81
N ARG A 507 -9.44 -1.56 23.70
CA ARG A 507 -10.53 -2.56 23.75
C ARG A 507 -11.36 -2.56 22.47
N GLN A 508 -11.68 -1.39 21.94
CA GLN A 508 -12.42 -1.26 20.69
C GLN A 508 -11.61 -1.84 19.52
N LEU A 509 -10.31 -1.57 19.47
CA LEU A 509 -9.44 -2.12 18.45
C LEU A 509 -9.30 -3.64 18.58
N ASN A 510 -9.13 -4.16 19.80
CA ASN A 510 -9.14 -5.60 20.08
C ASN A 510 -10.42 -6.27 19.55
N TYR A 511 -11.59 -5.66 19.75
CA TYR A 511 -12.86 -6.16 19.19
C TYR A 511 -12.84 -6.22 17.66
N ARG A 512 -12.33 -5.17 16.99
CA ARG A 512 -12.20 -5.11 15.51
C ARG A 512 -11.23 -6.16 14.96
N TYR A 513 -10.27 -6.62 15.76
CA TYR A 513 -9.36 -7.73 15.45
C TYR A 513 -9.90 -9.11 15.86
N GLY A 514 -11.16 -9.23 16.29
CA GLY A 514 -11.73 -10.53 16.68
C GLY A 514 -11.37 -10.98 18.10
N GLN A 515 -11.01 -10.05 18.98
CA GLN A 515 -10.76 -10.25 20.41
C GLN A 515 -9.60 -11.20 20.77
N PRO A 516 -8.39 -11.05 20.19
CA PRO A 516 -7.23 -11.86 20.58
C PRO A 516 -6.77 -11.68 22.03
N LEU A 517 -7.08 -10.54 22.68
CA LEU A 517 -6.81 -10.29 24.10
C LEU A 517 -8.04 -10.59 24.98
N ARG A 518 -7.80 -11.20 26.14
CA ARG A 518 -8.80 -11.40 27.20
C ARG A 518 -8.90 -10.16 28.10
N PRO A 519 -10.01 -9.98 28.84
CA PRO A 519 -10.15 -8.86 29.78
C PRO A 519 -9.01 -8.71 30.80
N SER A 520 -8.43 -9.83 31.26
CA SER A 520 -7.28 -9.89 32.18
C SER A 520 -5.96 -9.40 31.56
N ASP A 521 -5.87 -9.40 30.23
CA ASP A 521 -4.62 -9.18 29.51
C ASP A 521 -4.35 -7.69 29.28
N PHE A 522 -5.38 -6.84 29.35
CA PHE A 522 -5.29 -5.43 28.98
C PHE A 522 -4.30 -4.63 29.83
N GLU A 523 -4.20 -4.90 31.14
CA GLU A 523 -3.26 -4.16 31.99
C GLU A 523 -1.81 -4.46 31.58
N ARG A 524 -1.51 -5.74 31.34
CA ARG A 524 -0.19 -6.20 30.87
C ARG A 524 0.13 -5.66 29.48
N PHE A 525 -0.82 -5.74 28.55
CA PHE A 525 -0.68 -5.24 27.19
C PHE A 525 -0.45 -3.71 27.14
N MET A 526 -1.23 -2.96 27.94
CA MET A 526 -1.06 -1.52 28.08
C MET A 526 0.28 -1.15 28.72
N ARG A 527 0.75 -1.93 29.70
CA ARG A 527 2.08 -1.72 30.29
C ARG A 527 3.20 -1.95 29.27
N LEU A 528 3.08 -3.02 28.47
CA LEU A 528 4.06 -3.37 27.44
C LEU A 528 4.18 -2.28 26.36
N LEU A 529 3.06 -1.81 25.82
CA LEU A 529 3.03 -0.98 24.60
C LEU A 529 2.67 0.49 24.86
N GLY A 530 2.18 0.84 26.04
CA GLY A 530 1.83 2.20 26.44
C GLY A 530 0.67 2.81 25.66
N GLY A 531 -0.12 2.01 24.94
CA GLY A 531 -1.18 2.50 24.06
C GLY A 531 -0.68 3.12 22.74
N GLN A 532 0.61 2.99 22.41
CA GLN A 532 1.15 3.59 21.18
C GLN A 532 0.42 3.00 19.95
N PRO A 533 -0.20 3.83 19.08
CA PRO A 533 -1.15 3.34 18.07
C PRO A 533 -0.60 2.28 17.11
N TYR A 534 0.64 2.45 16.65
CA TYR A 534 1.29 1.49 15.76
C TYR A 534 1.67 0.19 16.45
N LEU A 535 2.26 0.25 17.64
CA LEU A 535 2.62 -0.91 18.46
C LEU A 535 1.38 -1.73 18.80
N VAL A 536 0.29 -1.07 19.21
CA VAL A 536 -0.99 -1.73 19.51
C VAL A 536 -1.54 -2.43 18.27
N ARG A 537 -1.63 -1.74 17.13
CA ARG A 537 -2.10 -2.35 15.87
C ARG A 537 -1.21 -3.50 15.44
N ARG A 538 0.12 -3.33 15.55
CA ARG A 538 1.10 -4.37 15.19
C ARG A 538 0.97 -5.60 16.04
N ALA A 539 0.85 -5.42 17.34
CA ALA A 539 0.63 -6.51 18.29
C ALA A 539 -0.66 -7.27 18.00
N LEU A 540 -1.80 -6.57 17.89
CA LEU A 540 -3.10 -7.21 17.64
C LEU A 540 -3.12 -7.92 16.28
N HIS A 541 -2.54 -7.31 15.25
CA HIS A 541 -2.39 -7.94 13.95
C HIS A 541 -1.56 -9.22 14.03
N ASP A 542 -0.38 -9.18 14.65
CA ASP A 542 0.51 -10.35 14.74
C ASP A 542 -0.10 -11.45 15.60
N MET A 543 -0.81 -11.11 16.69
CA MET A 543 -1.57 -12.07 17.49
C MET A 543 -2.64 -12.81 16.67
N VAL A 544 -3.30 -12.15 15.73
CA VAL A 544 -4.30 -12.77 14.85
C VAL A 544 -3.64 -13.55 13.72
N MET A 545 -2.71 -12.93 13.01
CA MET A 545 -2.12 -13.50 11.78
C MET A 545 -1.11 -14.62 12.05
N ARG A 546 -0.46 -14.61 13.21
CA ARG A 546 0.52 -15.63 13.63
C ARG A 546 -0.02 -16.53 14.75
N GLU A 547 -1.26 -16.31 15.17
CA GLU A 547 -1.91 -17.04 16.27
C GLU A 547 -1.10 -17.02 17.59
N ILE A 548 -0.30 -15.98 17.82
CA ILE A 548 0.53 -15.84 19.02
C ILE A 548 -0.29 -15.29 20.19
N LYS A 549 -0.04 -15.82 21.40
CA LYS A 549 -0.67 -15.35 22.64
C LYS A 549 0.13 -14.21 23.25
N LEU A 550 -0.49 -13.46 24.18
CA LEU A 550 0.17 -12.34 24.85
C LEU A 550 1.48 -12.74 25.55
N ASP A 551 1.52 -13.90 26.20
CA ASP A 551 2.74 -14.37 26.90
C ASP A 551 3.92 -14.54 25.93
N GLU A 552 3.66 -15.03 24.72
CA GLU A 552 4.67 -15.18 23.68
C GLU A 552 5.05 -13.83 23.07
N LEU A 553 4.07 -12.95 22.83
CA LEU A 553 4.31 -11.59 22.38
C LEU A 553 5.21 -10.84 23.36
N GLU A 554 4.93 -10.88 24.66
CA GLU A 554 5.75 -10.22 25.70
C GLU A 554 7.18 -10.74 25.75
N ARG A 555 7.37 -12.05 25.56
CA ARG A 555 8.68 -12.69 25.54
C ARG A 555 9.51 -12.31 24.31
N THR A 556 8.87 -12.17 23.16
CA THR A 556 9.56 -11.90 21.88
C THR A 556 9.63 -10.42 21.52
N ALA A 557 8.81 -9.57 22.14
CA ALA A 557 8.70 -8.14 21.86
C ALA A 557 10.03 -7.37 21.85
N PRO A 558 10.95 -7.53 22.82
CA PRO A 558 12.20 -6.78 22.85
C PRO A 558 13.33 -7.43 22.04
N ASN A 559 13.08 -8.51 21.30
CA ASN A 559 14.13 -9.20 20.55
C ASN A 559 14.49 -8.44 19.27
N GLU A 560 15.73 -8.59 18.79
CA GLU A 560 16.22 -7.97 17.54
C GLU A 560 15.46 -8.44 16.28
N ASP A 561 14.86 -9.62 16.33
CA ASP A 561 13.97 -10.18 15.29
C ASP A 561 12.52 -10.31 15.79
N GLY A 562 12.18 -9.58 16.86
CA GLY A 562 10.86 -9.55 17.47
C GLY A 562 9.82 -8.78 16.63
N PRO A 563 8.53 -8.83 17.00
CA PRO A 563 7.43 -8.20 16.26
C PRO A 563 7.56 -6.67 16.10
N PHE A 564 8.42 -6.03 16.91
CA PHE A 564 8.66 -4.58 16.90
C PHE A 564 10.09 -4.19 16.53
N ALA A 565 10.90 -5.14 16.03
CA ALA A 565 12.32 -4.97 15.73
C ALA A 565 12.63 -3.69 14.94
N ASP A 566 12.01 -3.50 13.77
CA ASP A 566 12.21 -2.32 12.93
C ASP A 566 12.00 -0.99 13.67
N HIS A 567 10.92 -0.90 14.42
CA HIS A 567 10.57 0.29 15.19
C HIS A 567 11.61 0.60 16.27
N LEU A 568 12.09 -0.45 16.93
CA LEU A 568 13.07 -0.36 18.00
C LEU A 568 14.48 -0.04 17.47
N LYS A 569 14.91 -0.72 16.40
CA LYS A 569 16.18 -0.45 15.68
C LYS A 569 16.25 0.99 15.23
N ARG A 570 15.14 1.56 14.74
CA ARG A 570 15.07 2.97 14.34
C ARG A 570 15.42 3.90 15.49
N PHE A 571 14.97 3.63 16.72
CA PHE A 571 15.36 4.46 17.86
C PHE A 571 16.85 4.40 18.15
N LEU A 572 17.51 3.25 17.97
CA LEU A 572 18.97 3.18 18.10
C LEU A 572 19.67 4.03 17.05
N VAL A 573 19.20 3.99 15.80
CA VAL A 573 19.74 4.84 14.72
C VAL A 573 19.51 6.32 15.05
N LEU A 574 18.33 6.70 15.51
CA LEU A 574 18.03 8.10 15.89
C LEU A 574 18.87 8.60 17.07
N LEU A 575 19.24 7.70 17.99
CA LEU A 575 20.09 8.01 19.15
C LEU A 575 21.58 7.90 18.83
N SER A 576 21.95 7.27 17.71
CA SER A 576 23.34 7.11 17.28
C SER A 576 23.98 8.48 17.03
N GLY A 577 25.17 8.69 17.59
CA GLY A 577 25.86 9.98 17.54
C GLY A 577 25.37 11.03 18.54
N ASN A 578 24.45 10.70 19.45
CA ASN A 578 24.02 11.59 20.54
C ASN A 578 24.34 10.99 21.92
N ASP A 579 25.60 11.08 22.33
CA ASP A 579 26.08 10.50 23.59
C ASP A 579 25.35 11.04 24.82
N ALA A 580 24.94 12.32 24.79
CA ALA A 580 24.16 12.92 25.87
C ALA A 580 22.80 12.23 26.02
N ALA A 581 22.10 11.95 24.92
CA ALA A 581 20.84 11.20 24.92
C ALA A 581 21.05 9.78 25.45
N LEU A 582 22.09 9.08 24.98
CA LEU A 582 22.40 7.72 25.43
C LEU A 582 22.70 7.67 26.93
N ASN A 583 23.49 8.60 27.45
CA ASN A 583 23.82 8.68 28.87
C ASN A 583 22.59 8.99 29.73
N LEU A 584 21.73 9.91 29.30
CA LEU A 584 20.47 10.20 29.99
C LEU A 584 19.56 8.96 30.05
N LEU A 585 19.46 8.20 28.94
CA LEU A 585 18.67 6.97 28.92
C LEU A 585 19.27 5.87 29.80
N ARG A 586 20.60 5.75 29.89
CA ARG A 586 21.29 4.85 30.83
C ARG A 586 20.99 5.20 32.28
N ASP A 587 21.09 6.48 32.64
CA ASP A 587 20.76 6.95 33.99
C ASP A 587 19.30 6.67 34.34
N LEU A 588 18.38 6.88 33.38
CA LEU A 588 16.97 6.55 33.57
C LEU A 588 16.73 5.05 33.74
N LEU A 589 17.43 4.19 33.00
CA LEU A 589 17.38 2.73 33.18
C LEU A 589 17.90 2.30 34.56
N ALA A 590 18.84 3.06 35.13
CA ALA A 590 19.36 2.87 36.49
C ALA A 590 18.48 3.51 37.58
N GLY A 591 17.32 4.07 37.23
CA GLY A 591 16.39 4.69 38.17
C GLY A 591 16.76 6.09 38.61
N LYS A 592 17.71 6.75 37.93
CA LYS A 592 18.07 8.15 38.20
C LYS A 592 17.25 9.08 37.29
N PRO A 593 16.67 10.16 37.83
CA PRO A 593 15.93 11.12 37.01
C PRO A 593 16.88 11.85 36.04
N PRO A 594 16.42 12.25 34.84
CA PRO A 594 17.21 13.06 33.91
C PRO A 594 17.67 14.38 34.53
N THR A 595 18.95 14.71 34.32
CA THR A 595 19.55 15.97 34.79
C THR A 595 19.44 17.09 33.77
N ASP A 596 19.46 16.76 32.47
CA ASP A 596 19.23 17.71 31.38
C ASP A 596 17.74 17.81 31.03
N GLY A 597 17.09 18.85 31.52
CA GLY A 597 15.68 19.12 31.25
C GLY A 597 15.38 19.38 29.77
N LYS A 598 16.28 20.03 29.02
CA LYS A 598 16.05 20.30 27.59
C LYS A 598 16.07 19.00 26.80
N LEU A 599 17.06 18.14 27.06
CA LEU A 599 17.18 16.84 26.42
C LEU A 599 16.03 15.90 26.81
N PHE A 600 15.56 15.94 28.06
CA PHE A 600 14.34 15.25 28.49
C PHE A 600 13.14 15.63 27.61
N PHE A 601 12.86 16.93 27.43
CA PHE A 601 11.74 17.36 26.59
C PHE A 601 11.91 16.95 25.13
N ARG A 602 13.14 16.90 24.60
CA ARG A 602 13.41 16.40 23.24
C ARG A 602 13.13 14.90 23.10
N LEU A 603 13.59 14.09 24.05
CA LEU A 603 13.32 12.64 24.07
C LEU A 603 11.83 12.33 24.31
N ARG A 604 11.14 13.16 25.11
CA ARG A 604 9.68 13.09 25.28
C ARG A 604 8.98 13.42 23.96
N ALA A 605 9.38 14.49 23.29
CA ALA A 605 8.84 14.88 21.99
C ALA A 605 9.11 13.81 20.92
N ALA A 606 10.26 13.15 20.95
CA ALA A 606 10.56 12.00 20.09
C ALA A 606 9.71 10.75 20.39
N GLY A 607 8.92 10.77 21.46
CA GLY A 607 8.04 9.67 21.82
C GLY A 607 8.76 8.49 22.49
N LEU A 608 9.98 8.69 22.99
CA LEU A 608 10.73 7.70 23.78
C LEU A 608 10.36 7.74 25.27
N LEU A 609 10.17 8.96 25.79
CA LEU A 609 9.88 9.22 27.20
C LEU A 609 8.46 9.76 27.40
N ARG A 610 7.98 9.64 28.64
CA ARG A 610 6.79 10.30 29.18
C ARG A 610 7.13 10.96 30.51
N GLY A 611 6.22 11.78 31.01
CA GLY A 611 6.39 12.58 32.23
C GLY A 611 6.20 14.08 31.97
N GLU A 612 5.74 14.78 32.99
CA GLU A 612 5.56 16.24 32.96
C GLU A 612 6.89 16.96 33.21
N THR A 613 7.74 16.39 34.06
CA THR A 613 9.01 16.95 34.53
C THR A 613 10.11 15.89 34.48
N PRO A 614 11.40 16.29 34.52
CA PRO A 614 12.50 15.32 34.64
C PRO A 614 12.36 14.42 35.88
N SER A 615 11.83 14.93 36.99
CA SER A 615 11.64 14.13 38.22
C SER A 615 10.64 12.99 38.08
N ASN A 616 9.67 13.07 37.17
CA ASN A 616 8.70 12.00 36.90
C ASN A 616 8.89 11.35 35.52
N ALA A 617 10.08 11.50 34.95
CA ALA A 617 10.43 10.91 33.68
C ALA A 617 10.35 9.38 33.74
N ALA A 618 9.76 8.78 32.71
CA ALA A 618 9.75 7.34 32.51
C ALA A 618 9.84 7.03 31.01
N PHE A 619 10.25 5.81 30.68
CA PHE A 619 10.03 5.30 29.33
C PHE A 619 8.54 5.33 29.01
N ARG A 620 8.21 5.64 27.75
CA ARG A 620 6.82 5.71 27.30
C ARG A 620 6.08 4.37 27.50
N CYS A 621 6.78 3.26 27.31
CA CYS A 621 6.28 1.92 27.56
C CYS A 621 7.40 0.95 27.98
N ASP A 622 7.03 -0.18 28.58
CA ASP A 622 8.00 -1.19 29.05
C ASP A 622 8.82 -1.78 27.90
N LEU A 623 8.24 -1.90 26.71
CA LEU A 623 8.94 -2.40 25.52
C LEU A 623 10.24 -1.63 25.27
N TYR A 624 10.18 -0.30 25.31
CA TYR A 624 11.36 0.55 25.06
C TYR A 624 12.42 0.36 26.16
N ALA A 625 11.99 0.31 27.43
CA ALA A 625 12.90 0.09 28.54
C ALA A 625 13.59 -1.27 28.45
N ARG A 626 12.86 -2.34 28.09
CA ARG A 626 13.41 -3.70 27.92
C ARG A 626 14.42 -3.75 26.78
N TYR A 627 14.06 -3.19 25.62
CA TYR A 627 14.92 -3.18 24.45
C TYR A 627 16.21 -2.38 24.69
N LEU A 628 16.09 -1.14 25.17
CA LEU A 628 17.26 -0.28 25.41
C LEU A 628 18.17 -0.81 26.51
N ARG A 629 17.63 -1.51 27.52
CA ARG A 629 18.46 -2.19 28.53
C ARG A 629 19.40 -3.23 27.91
N GLY A 630 18.95 -3.95 26.87
CA GLY A 630 19.79 -4.93 26.18
C GLY A 630 20.92 -4.30 25.35
N HIS A 631 20.79 -3.03 24.95
CA HIS A 631 21.70 -2.37 24.00
C HIS A 631 22.56 -1.26 24.63
N LEU A 632 22.16 -0.73 25.79
CA LEU A 632 22.87 0.37 26.47
C LEU A 632 23.61 -0.07 27.75
N ALA A 633 23.41 -1.32 28.18
CA ALA A 633 24.02 -1.90 29.38
C ALA A 633 25.54 -2.03 29.26
#